data_AF-A0A1B6FRW8-F1
#
_entry.id   AF-A0A1B6FRW8-F1
#
_cell.length_a   1.000
_cell.length_b   1.000
_cell.length_c   1.000
_cell.angle_alpha   90.00
_cell.angle_beta   90.00
_cell.angle_gamma   90.00
#
_symmetry.space_group_name_H-M   'P 1'
#
loop_
_entity.id
_entity.type
_entity.pdbx_description
1 polymer ?
#
loop_
_entity_poly.entity_id
_entity_poly.type
_entity_poly.pdbx_seq_one_letter_code
_entity_poly.pdbx_strand_id
1 'polypeptide(L)'
;TELLGSGVGDESQIGANCPEKSSETDTTSNLWDKELRLLEEARQRMRNGLVDPTGMYRWPNGRVPYRITNHFSKNDTKMIHEAIMEFNNRTNVRFHPAQGTENDVVVIGSAYTGCSS
;
A
#
# COMPACT_ATOMS: atom_id res chain seq x y z
N THR A 1 29.42 58.21 45.05
CA THR A 1 30.64 57.66 45.67
C THR A 1 30.59 56.17 45.47
N GLU A 2 31.52 55.67 44.67
CA GLU A 2 31.79 54.24 44.51
C GLU A 2 32.08 53.61 45.86
N LEU A 3 31.68 52.35 46.06
CA LEU A 3 32.54 51.34 46.66
C LEU A 3 32.14 49.96 46.15
N LEU A 4 33.10 49.36 45.45
CA LEU A 4 33.19 47.95 45.05
C LEU A 4 33.26 47.06 46.29
N GLY A 5 32.71 45.84 46.19
CA GLY A 5 32.85 44.81 47.21
C GLY A 5 32.43 43.45 46.66
N SER A 6 33.43 42.71 46.19
CA SER A 6 33.37 41.42 45.51
C SER A 6 32.63 40.32 46.30
N GLY A 7 31.80 39.55 45.59
CA GLY A 7 31.29 38.25 46.02
C GLY A 7 31.46 37.26 44.88
N VAL A 8 32.51 36.46 44.96
CA VAL A 8 32.77 35.31 44.09
C VAL A 8 31.77 34.20 44.44
N GLY A 9 31.05 33.70 43.43
CA GLY A 9 30.21 32.51 43.55
C GLY A 9 30.12 31.87 42.17
N ASP A 10 30.79 30.73 42.00
CA ASP A 10 30.97 30.01 40.76
C ASP A 10 29.64 29.73 40.03
N GLU A 11 29.48 30.26 38.81
CA GLU A 11 28.60 29.65 37.80
C GLU A 11 29.28 28.38 37.28
N SER A 12 29.36 27.36 38.14
CA SER A 12 29.61 26.00 37.69
C SER A 12 28.36 25.53 36.96
N GLN A 13 28.52 25.34 35.66
CA GLN A 13 27.64 24.65 34.74
C GLN A 13 26.71 23.64 35.44
N ILE A 14 25.41 23.97 35.51
CA ILE A 14 24.36 22.96 35.63
C ILE A 14 23.50 23.09 34.38
N GLY A 15 24.13 22.81 33.23
CA GLY A 15 23.36 22.28 32.13
C GLY A 15 22.63 21.06 32.70
N ALA A 16 21.31 21.05 32.64
CA ALA A 16 20.52 19.87 32.93
C ALA A 16 20.94 18.80 31.92
N ASN A 17 21.98 18.05 32.28
CA ASN A 17 22.38 16.87 31.57
C ASN A 17 21.26 15.86 31.87
N CYS A 18 20.38 15.64 30.88
CA CYS A 18 19.56 14.45 30.90
C CYS A 18 20.52 13.28 31.13
N PRO A 19 20.31 12.44 32.17
CA PRO A 19 21.22 11.34 32.42
C PRO A 19 21.36 10.55 31.13
N GLU A 20 22.61 10.36 30.68
CA GLU A 20 22.89 9.46 29.57
C GLU A 20 22.20 8.14 29.88
N LYS A 21 21.34 7.79 28.94
CA LYS A 21 20.45 6.64 28.89
C LYS A 21 21.06 5.44 29.62
N SER A 22 20.35 4.95 30.63
CA SER A 22 20.64 3.67 31.27
C SER A 22 20.95 2.62 30.20
N SER A 23 22.05 1.90 30.39
CA SER A 23 22.68 0.96 29.46
C SER A 23 21.90 -0.34 29.22
N GLU A 24 20.58 -0.28 29.17
CA GLU A 24 19.68 -1.43 28.97
C GLU A 24 18.82 -1.34 27.70
N THR A 25 19.14 -0.48 26.73
CA THR A 25 18.19 -0.18 25.64
C THR A 25 18.70 -0.33 24.21
N ASP A 26 19.76 -1.11 23.98
CA ASP A 26 20.19 -1.40 22.60
C ASP A 26 19.73 -2.79 22.13
N THR A 27 19.83 -3.80 23.00
CA THR A 27 19.45 -5.19 22.68
C THR A 27 17.95 -5.46 22.70
N THR A 28 17.17 -4.69 23.47
CA THR A 28 15.70 -4.82 23.47
C THR A 28 15.11 -4.05 22.29
N SER A 29 15.62 -2.85 21.99
CA SER A 29 15.21 -2.06 20.81
C SER A 29 15.45 -2.83 19.51
N ASN A 30 16.63 -3.42 19.35
CA ASN A 30 16.97 -4.15 18.14
C ASN A 30 16.25 -5.50 18.00
N LEU A 31 15.66 -6.04 19.07
CA LEU A 31 14.83 -7.24 19.05
C LEU A 31 13.43 -6.92 18.53
N TRP A 32 12.78 -5.88 19.04
CA TRP A 32 11.47 -5.45 18.55
C TRP A 32 11.53 -4.99 17.10
N ASP A 33 12.60 -4.32 16.67
CA ASP A 33 12.77 -3.92 15.27
C ASP A 33 12.98 -5.12 14.33
N LYS A 34 13.53 -6.23 14.82
CA LYS A 34 13.65 -7.48 14.05
C LYS A 34 12.31 -8.20 13.97
N GLU A 35 11.59 -8.29 15.09
CA GLU A 35 10.25 -8.87 15.16
C GLU A 35 9.28 -8.14 14.20
N LEU A 36 9.29 -6.81 14.20
CA LEU A 36 8.46 -5.98 13.32
C LEU A 36 8.78 -6.20 11.83
N ARG A 37 10.06 -6.39 11.48
CA ARG A 37 10.46 -6.71 10.09
C ARG A 37 9.97 -8.08 9.66
N LEU A 38 10.08 -9.09 10.53
CA LEU A 38 9.56 -10.43 10.26
C LEU A 38 8.04 -10.42 10.07
N LEU A 39 7.32 -9.65 10.88
CA LEU A 39 5.87 -9.52 10.77
C LEU A 39 5.45 -8.80 9.47
N GLU A 40 6.15 -7.73 9.06
CA GLU A 40 5.82 -7.06 7.79
C GLU A 40 6.13 -7.97 6.59
N GLU A 41 7.25 -8.69 6.59
CA GLU A 41 7.54 -9.69 5.55
C GLU A 41 6.49 -10.79 5.49
N ALA A 42 6.09 -11.33 6.64
CA ALA A 42 5.03 -12.34 6.70
C ALA A 42 3.71 -11.77 6.16
N ARG A 43 3.36 -10.53 6.55
CA ARG A 43 2.17 -9.84 6.05
C ARG A 43 2.20 -9.63 4.54
N GLN A 44 3.36 -9.30 3.97
CA GLN A 44 3.52 -9.17 2.53
C GLN A 44 3.43 -10.53 1.82
N ARG A 45 4.04 -11.59 2.36
CA ARG A 45 3.93 -12.96 1.81
C ARG A 45 2.50 -13.52 1.86
N MET A 46 1.67 -13.06 2.79
CA MET A 46 0.25 -13.45 2.87
C MET A 46 -0.64 -12.77 1.83
N ARG A 47 -0.16 -11.76 1.10
CA ARG A 47 -0.95 -11.09 0.07
C ARG A 47 -0.79 -11.81 -1.26
N ASN A 48 -1.91 -12.27 -1.82
CA ASN A 48 -1.94 -12.93 -3.13
C ASN A 48 -1.95 -11.93 -4.30
N GLY A 49 -1.87 -10.63 -4.03
CA GLY A 49 -1.86 -9.59 -5.05
C GLY A 49 -0.44 -9.24 -5.49
N LEU A 50 -0.29 -8.83 -6.75
CA LEU A 50 0.98 -8.33 -7.27
C LEU A 50 1.45 -7.12 -6.44
N VAL A 51 2.59 -7.27 -5.76
CA VAL A 51 3.25 -6.15 -5.09
C VAL A 51 3.95 -5.32 -6.14
N ASP A 52 3.28 -4.23 -6.52
CA ASP A 52 3.76 -3.28 -7.51
C ASP A 52 3.89 -1.89 -6.87
N PRO A 53 5.11 -1.50 -6.43
CA PRO A 53 5.37 -0.18 -5.87
C PRO A 53 5.36 0.96 -6.90
N THR A 54 5.65 0.67 -8.17
CA THR A 54 5.65 1.68 -9.24
C THR A 54 4.25 1.94 -9.78
N GLY A 55 3.34 0.98 -9.60
CA GLY A 55 1.95 1.06 -10.05
C GLY A 55 1.78 0.81 -11.56
N MET A 56 2.84 0.39 -12.25
CA MET A 56 2.84 0.19 -13.71
C MET A 56 1.94 -0.95 -14.18
N TYR A 57 1.66 -1.93 -13.31
CA TYR A 57 0.79 -3.07 -13.61
C TYR A 57 -0.65 -2.86 -13.11
N ARG A 58 -0.98 -1.66 -12.62
CA ARG A 58 -2.32 -1.34 -12.13
C ARG A 58 -3.08 -0.51 -13.14
N TRP A 59 -4.38 -0.75 -13.21
CA TRP A 59 -5.30 0.09 -13.95
C TRP A 59 -5.30 1.53 -13.39
N PRO A 60 -5.03 2.55 -14.22
CA PRO A 60 -5.06 3.94 -13.77
C PRO A 60 -6.41 4.30 -13.17
N ASN A 61 -6.40 4.88 -11.97
CA ASN A 61 -7.62 5.24 -11.22
C ASN A 61 -8.58 4.06 -10.97
N GLY A 62 -8.10 2.82 -11.06
CA GLY A 62 -8.93 1.61 -10.94
C GLY A 62 -9.98 1.48 -12.04
N ARG A 63 -9.83 2.18 -13.18
CA ARG A 63 -10.77 2.11 -14.31
C ARG A 63 -10.33 1.04 -15.29
N VAL A 64 -11.23 0.10 -15.57
CA VAL A 64 -10.94 -1.07 -16.39
C VAL A 64 -11.86 -1.05 -17.61
N PRO A 65 -11.37 -0.61 -18.78
CA PRO A 65 -12.09 -0.77 -20.03
C PRO A 65 -12.24 -2.25 -20.36
N TYR A 66 -13.44 -2.69 -20.73
CA TYR A 66 -13.66 -4.08 -21.16
C TYR A 66 -14.46 -4.19 -22.46
N ARG A 67 -14.24 -5.30 -23.17
CA ARG A 67 -15.04 -5.74 -24.32
C ARG A 67 -15.33 -7.24 -24.17
N ILE A 68 -16.54 -7.65 -24.53
CA ILE A 68 -16.94 -9.07 -24.56
C ILE A 68 -16.98 -9.51 -26.02
N THR A 69 -16.38 -10.66 -26.36
CA THR A 69 -16.45 -11.19 -27.73
C THR A 69 -17.82 -11.82 -28.02
N ASN A 70 -18.18 -11.96 -29.30
CA ASN A 70 -19.51 -12.43 -29.72
C ASN A 70 -19.75 -13.93 -29.57
N HIS A 71 -18.85 -14.65 -28.88
CA HIS A 71 -18.90 -16.11 -28.79
C HIS A 71 -19.63 -16.63 -27.54
N PHE A 72 -20.03 -15.74 -26.63
CA PHE A 72 -20.81 -16.09 -25.45
C PHE A 72 -22.31 -16.23 -25.76
N SER A 73 -23.00 -17.13 -25.06
CA SER A 73 -24.46 -17.16 -25.11
C SER A 73 -25.04 -15.90 -24.43
N LYS A 74 -26.33 -15.62 -24.65
CA LYS A 74 -27.02 -14.52 -23.95
C LYS A 74 -26.98 -14.69 -22.43
N ASN A 75 -27.06 -15.93 -21.94
CA ASN A 75 -27.03 -16.23 -20.52
C ASN A 75 -25.63 -15.99 -19.93
N ASP A 76 -24.58 -16.42 -20.64
CA ASP A 76 -23.20 -16.21 -20.18
C ASP A 76 -22.84 -14.72 -20.20
N THR A 77 -23.26 -14.01 -21.24
CA THR A 77 -23.08 -12.55 -21.33
C THR A 77 -23.78 -11.84 -20.16
N LYS A 78 -24.99 -12.29 -19.77
CA LYS A 78 -25.70 -11.77 -18.59
C LYS A 78 -24.91 -12.02 -17.30
N MET A 79 -24.39 -13.24 -17.13
CA MET A 79 -23.60 -13.60 -15.96
C MET A 79 -22.31 -12.77 -15.86
N ILE A 80 -21.61 -12.56 -16.97
CA ILE A 80 -20.43 -11.68 -17.02
C ILE A 80 -20.78 -10.26 -16.59
N HIS A 81 -21.89 -9.71 -17.09
CA HIS A 81 -22.34 -8.37 -16.68
C HIS A 81 -22.71 -8.29 -15.20
N GLU A 82 -23.36 -9.32 -14.64
CA GLU A 82 -23.68 -9.38 -13.21
C GLU A 82 -22.41 -9.39 -12.35
N ALA A 83 -21.40 -10.18 -12.72
CA ALA A 83 -20.10 -10.21 -12.05
C ALA A 83 -19.38 -8.85 -12.12
N ILE A 84 -19.40 -8.20 -13.29
CA ILE A 84 -18.85 -6.84 -13.47
C ILE A 84 -19.56 -5.83 -12.57
N MET A 85 -20.89 -5.89 -12.48
CA MET A 85 -21.66 -5.02 -11.59
C MET A 85 -21.31 -5.27 -10.12
N GLU A 86 -21.07 -6.51 -9.72
CA GLU A 86 -20.65 -6.84 -8.37
C GLU A 86 -19.30 -6.18 -8.01
N PHE A 87 -18.30 -6.24 -8.91
CA PHE A 87 -17.04 -5.53 -8.72
C PHE A 87 -17.25 -4.02 -8.56
N ASN A 88 -18.06 -3.42 -9.43
CA ASN A 88 -18.35 -1.99 -9.39
C ASN A 88 -19.09 -1.58 -8.10
N ASN A 89 -19.90 -2.46 -7.52
CA ASN A 89 -20.68 -2.16 -6.32
C ASN A 89 -19.91 -2.40 -5.02
N ARG A 90 -19.05 -3.42 -4.99
CA ARG A 90 -18.39 -3.86 -3.76
C ARG A 90 -16.94 -3.43 -3.64
N THR A 91 -16.34 -2.89 -4.69
CA THR A 91 -14.94 -2.47 -4.72
C THR A 91 -14.79 -1.06 -5.30
N ASN A 92 -13.58 -0.52 -5.26
CA ASN A 92 -13.24 0.74 -5.93
C ASN A 92 -12.77 0.56 -7.38
N VAL A 93 -12.77 -0.68 -7.91
CA VAL A 93 -12.50 -0.95 -9.32
C VAL A 93 -13.76 -0.63 -10.13
N ARG A 94 -13.59 0.06 -11.26
CA ARG A 94 -14.66 0.58 -12.11
C ARG A 94 -14.51 0.05 -13.53
N PHE A 95 -15.16 -1.06 -13.80
CA PHE A 95 -15.32 -1.60 -15.14
C PHE A 95 -16.29 -0.76 -15.95
N HIS A 96 -15.94 -0.48 -17.20
CA HIS A 96 -16.81 0.20 -18.15
C HIS A 96 -16.61 -0.32 -19.58
N PRO A 97 -17.60 -0.17 -20.47
CA PRO A 97 -17.44 -0.49 -21.88
C PRO A 97 -16.28 0.29 -22.48
N ALA A 98 -15.38 -0.40 -23.18
CA ALA A 98 -14.22 0.24 -23.76
C ALA A 98 -14.60 1.16 -24.93
N GLN A 99 -13.98 2.33 -24.95
CA GLN A 99 -14.07 3.29 -26.04
C GLN A 99 -13.04 2.98 -27.13
N GLY A 100 -13.23 3.50 -28.35
CA GLY A 100 -12.33 3.22 -29.47
C GLY A 100 -10.91 3.81 -29.33
N THR A 101 -10.70 4.71 -28.37
CA THR A 101 -9.43 5.41 -28.12
C THR A 101 -8.56 4.77 -27.04
N GLU A 102 -9.06 3.73 -26.37
CA GLU A 102 -8.36 3.10 -25.25
C GLU A 102 -7.47 1.97 -25.75
N ASN A 103 -6.18 2.00 -25.38
CA ASN A 103 -5.19 1.03 -25.81
C ASN A 103 -5.14 -0.20 -24.90
N ASP A 104 -5.25 0.02 -23.58
CA ASP A 104 -5.26 -1.04 -22.58
C ASP A 104 -6.70 -1.44 -22.27
N VAL A 105 -7.09 -2.65 -22.69
CA VAL A 105 -8.47 -3.13 -22.59
C VAL A 105 -8.49 -4.60 -22.21
N VAL A 106 -9.37 -4.98 -21.29
CA VAL A 106 -9.66 -6.39 -21.02
C VAL A 106 -10.62 -6.93 -22.09
N VAL A 107 -10.13 -7.83 -22.93
CA VAL A 107 -10.97 -8.57 -23.88
C VAL A 107 -11.40 -9.88 -23.24
N ILE A 108 -12.66 -9.93 -22.82
CA ILE A 108 -13.28 -11.13 -22.27
C ILE A 108 -13.71 -11.99 -23.46
N GLY A 109 -12.94 -13.03 -23.74
CA GLY A 109 -13.20 -13.97 -24.82
C GLY A 109 -13.59 -15.36 -24.32
N SER A 110 -14.40 -16.08 -25.07
CA SER A 110 -14.58 -17.51 -24.86
C SER A 110 -13.56 -18.27 -25.70
N ALA A 111 -12.52 -18.82 -25.05
CA ALA A 111 -11.67 -19.82 -25.67
C ALA A 111 -12.35 -21.20 -25.62
N TYR A 112 -11.97 -22.11 -26.51
CA TYR A 112 -12.45 -23.49 -26.47
C TYR A 112 -11.92 -24.29 -25.26
N THR A 113 -10.94 -23.76 -24.52
CA THR A 113 -10.28 -24.44 -23.41
C THR A 113 -10.09 -23.53 -22.20
N GLY A 114 -10.64 -23.94 -21.06
CA GLY A 114 -10.31 -23.41 -19.72
C GLY A 114 -10.77 -21.97 -19.42
N CYS A 115 -10.39 -21.50 -18.24
CA CYS A 115 -10.57 -20.13 -17.77
C CYS A 115 -9.20 -19.58 -17.35
N SER A 116 -8.84 -18.41 -17.86
CA SER A 116 -7.56 -17.73 -17.57
C SER A 116 -7.74 -16.21 -17.61
N SER A 117 -6.98 -15.48 -16.80
CA SER A 117 -6.99 -14.02 -16.70
C SER A 117 -5.58 -13.46 -16.61
#